data_AF-A0AAU1I062-F1
#
_entry.id   AF-A0AAU1I062-F1
#
_cell.length_a   1.000
_cell.length_b   1.000
_cell.length_c   1.000
_cell.angle_alpha   90.00
_cell.angle_beta   90.00
_cell.angle_gamma   90.00
#
_symmetry.space_group_name_H-M   'P 1'
#
loop_
_entity.id
_entity.type
_entity.pdbx_description
1 polymer ?
#
loop_
_entity_poly.entity_id
_entity_poly.type
_entity_poly.pdbx_seq_one_letter_code
_entity_poly.pdbx_strand_id
1 'polypeptide(L)'
;MTARVQERIWDELELRMRAAEYGPLRRGRVVQRAVVDLESDVLEPLRHGSLFLVGDAAALISPSAAKGANLAVLEAEILAGALIDDIVHDDSEGLDAYSARCLAYIWRAQEFSHWMIRLLHGPSGSDGTSLFHNSLRRSRLTSLRTSRSHQDWFAEHYVGV
;
A
#
# COMPACT_ATOMS: atom_id res chain seq x y z
N MET A 1 9.62 -14.66 -24.65
CA MET A 1 9.42 -13.19 -24.59
C MET A 1 10.15 -12.57 -25.77
N THR A 2 9.51 -11.69 -26.55
CA THR A 2 10.23 -11.01 -27.63
C THR A 2 11.13 -9.94 -27.05
N ALA A 3 12.36 -9.81 -27.56
CA ALA A 3 13.30 -8.76 -27.16
C ALA A 3 12.64 -7.36 -27.19
N ARG A 4 11.77 -7.14 -28.19
CA ARG A 4 10.97 -5.93 -28.38
C ARG A 4 10.11 -5.52 -27.18
N VAL A 5 9.56 -6.46 -26.40
CA VAL A 5 8.74 -6.07 -25.23
C VAL A 5 9.61 -5.62 -24.06
N GLN A 6 10.76 -6.24 -23.87
CA GLN A 6 11.72 -5.82 -22.84
C GLN A 6 12.29 -4.44 -23.15
N GLU A 7 12.63 -4.17 -24.41
CA GLU A 7 13.06 -2.84 -24.86
C GLU A 7 12.01 -1.78 -24.52
N ARG A 8 10.74 -2.02 -24.86
CA ARG A 8 9.64 -1.09 -24.53
C ARG A 8 9.50 -0.80 -23.04
N ILE A 9 9.69 -1.79 -22.16
CA ILE A 9 9.66 -1.57 -20.70
C ILE A 9 10.80 -0.63 -20.28
N TRP A 10 12.00 -0.85 -20.79
CA TRP A 10 13.16 -0.01 -20.49
C TRP A 10 13.01 1.41 -21.04
N ASP A 11 12.53 1.55 -22.28
CA ASP A 11 12.33 2.85 -22.92
C ASP A 11 11.30 3.70 -22.16
N GLU A 12 10.18 3.09 -21.75
CA GLU A 12 9.16 3.77 -20.93
C GLU A 12 9.68 4.15 -19.53
N LEU A 13 10.49 3.29 -18.91
CA LEU A 13 11.09 3.57 -17.61
C LEU A 13 12.07 4.74 -17.70
N GLU A 14 12.95 4.76 -18.71
CA GLU A 14 13.89 5.86 -18.95
C GLU A 14 13.18 7.19 -19.18
N LEU A 15 12.10 7.19 -19.97
CA LEU A 15 11.27 8.37 -20.21
C LEU A 15 10.70 8.93 -18.90
N ARG A 16 10.07 8.07 -18.07
CA ARG A 16 9.41 8.49 -16.82
C ARG A 16 10.39 8.89 -15.73
N MET A 17 11.58 8.30 -15.73
CA MET A 17 12.68 8.67 -14.82
C MET A 17 13.49 9.88 -15.29
N ARG A 18 13.17 10.45 -16.47
CA ARG A 18 13.91 11.58 -17.08
C ARG A 18 15.41 11.27 -17.21
N ALA A 19 15.73 10.07 -17.70
CA ALA A 19 17.11 9.59 -17.80
C ALA A 19 18.02 10.49 -18.68
N ALA A 20 17.44 11.23 -19.64
CA ALA A 20 18.18 12.23 -20.41
C ALA A 20 18.73 13.39 -19.57
N GLU A 21 18.12 13.67 -18.41
CA GLU A 21 18.52 14.75 -17.50
C GLU A 21 19.28 14.23 -16.28
N TYR A 22 18.86 13.09 -15.73
CA TYR A 22 19.42 12.53 -14.49
C TYR A 22 20.38 11.36 -14.69
N GLY A 23 20.66 10.99 -15.94
CA GLY A 23 21.59 9.93 -16.32
C GLY A 23 20.90 8.62 -16.75
N PRO A 24 21.56 7.83 -17.62
CA PRO A 24 20.98 6.62 -18.19
C PRO A 24 20.80 5.51 -17.15
N LEU A 25 19.74 4.72 -17.31
CA LEU A 25 19.50 3.54 -16.47
C LEU A 25 20.41 2.38 -16.89
N ARG A 26 20.84 1.58 -15.90
CA ARG A 26 21.54 0.33 -16.17
C ARG A 26 20.54 -0.74 -16.61
N ARG A 27 20.38 -0.92 -17.92
CA ARG A 27 19.49 -1.93 -18.50
C ARG A 27 20.02 -3.34 -18.23
N GLY A 28 19.11 -4.28 -18.00
CA GLY A 28 19.41 -5.69 -17.75
C GLY A 28 18.29 -6.62 -18.22
N ARG A 29 18.50 -7.93 -18.06
CA ARG A 29 17.49 -8.94 -18.39
C ARG A 29 16.33 -8.84 -17.40
N VAL A 30 15.11 -8.67 -17.93
CA VAL A 30 13.89 -8.78 -17.12
C VAL A 30 13.67 -10.25 -16.78
N VAL A 31 13.80 -10.61 -15.49
CA VAL A 31 13.74 -12.00 -15.02
C VAL A 31 12.32 -12.46 -14.70
N GLN A 32 11.45 -11.53 -14.29
CA GLN A 32 10.06 -11.75 -13.97
C GLN A 32 9.25 -10.54 -14.42
N ARG A 33 7.99 -10.79 -14.81
CA ARG A 33 7.02 -9.75 -15.13
C ARG A 33 5.64 -10.23 -14.76
N ALA A 34 4.90 -9.38 -14.06
CA ALA A 34 3.49 -9.52 -13.81
C ALA A 34 2.81 -8.16 -14.02
N VAL A 35 1.51 -8.18 -14.26
CA VAL A 35 0.65 -7.00 -14.11
C VAL A 35 -0.07 -7.20 -12.78
N VAL A 36 -0.09 -6.16 -11.97
CA VAL A 36 -0.76 -6.17 -10.66
C VAL A 36 -1.85 -5.12 -10.75
N ASP A 37 -3.08 -5.53 -10.49
CA ASP A 37 -4.20 -4.61 -10.40
C ASP A 37 -4.11 -3.85 -9.07
N LEU A 38 -4.27 -2.53 -9.13
CA LEU A 38 -4.24 -1.65 -7.96
C LEU A 38 -5.60 -1.67 -7.25
N GLU A 39 -5.99 -2.84 -6.79
CA GLU A 39 -7.21 -3.08 -6.04
C GLU A 39 -6.96 -2.91 -4.52
N SER A 40 -8.03 -2.61 -3.80
CA SER A 40 -8.06 -2.59 -2.33
C SER A 40 -9.39 -3.19 -1.90
N ASP A 41 -9.35 -4.10 -0.92
CA ASP A 41 -10.53 -4.73 -0.33
C ASP A 41 -10.29 -5.02 1.16
N VAL A 42 -11.36 -5.04 1.96
CA VAL A 42 -11.31 -5.30 3.40
C VAL A 42 -12.54 -6.08 3.82
N LEU A 43 -12.34 -7.20 4.52
CA LEU A 43 -13.42 -7.97 5.12
C LEU A 43 -13.70 -7.52 6.55
N GLU A 44 -14.99 -7.47 6.90
CA GLU A 44 -15.44 -7.19 8.27
C GLU A 44 -16.64 -8.07 8.63
N PRO A 45 -16.61 -8.80 9.77
CA PRO A 45 -15.50 -8.96 10.73
C PRO A 45 -14.41 -9.93 10.24
N LEU A 46 -13.27 -9.96 10.94
CA LEU A 46 -12.12 -10.83 10.64
C LEU A 46 -12.17 -12.19 11.37
N ARG A 47 -13.28 -12.47 12.07
CA ARG A 47 -13.47 -13.69 12.86
C ARG A 47 -14.88 -14.24 12.68
N HIS A 48 -14.98 -15.56 12.59
CA HIS A 48 -16.24 -16.28 12.71
C HIS A 48 -16.06 -17.54 13.56
N GLY A 49 -16.55 -17.53 14.81
CA GLY A 49 -16.31 -18.61 15.76
C GLY A 49 -14.81 -18.80 16.01
N SER A 50 -14.29 -19.98 15.68
CA SER A 50 -12.86 -20.33 15.78
C SER A 50 -12.06 -20.07 14.49
N LEU A 51 -12.68 -19.49 13.46
CA LEU A 51 -12.00 -19.09 12.22
C LEU A 51 -11.55 -17.63 12.33
N PHE A 52 -10.28 -17.37 12.00
CA PHE A 52 -9.65 -16.05 11.99
C PHE A 52 -9.02 -15.79 10.62
N LEU A 53 -9.20 -14.58 10.09
CA LEU A 53 -8.60 -14.11 8.84
C LEU A 53 -7.37 -13.25 9.15
N VAL A 54 -6.30 -13.44 8.37
CA VAL A 54 -5.00 -12.78 8.53
C VAL A 54 -4.40 -12.48 7.16
N GLY A 55 -3.73 -11.34 7.00
CA GLY A 55 -3.04 -10.92 5.79
C GLY A 55 -3.98 -10.72 4.61
N ASP A 56 -3.58 -11.19 3.43
CA ASP A 56 -4.39 -11.06 2.20
C ASP A 56 -5.75 -11.79 2.29
N ALA A 57 -5.94 -12.70 3.27
CA ALA A 57 -7.25 -13.30 3.54
C ALA A 57 -8.20 -12.36 4.30
N ALA A 58 -7.67 -11.33 4.97
CA ALA A 58 -8.42 -10.31 5.70
C ALA A 58 -8.58 -9.03 4.86
N ALA A 59 -7.49 -8.57 4.24
CA ALA A 59 -7.49 -7.34 3.46
C ALA A 59 -6.47 -7.39 2.32
N LEU A 60 -6.90 -6.94 1.14
CA LEU A 60 -6.03 -6.69 0.01
C LEU A 60 -5.75 -5.19 -0.07
N ILE A 61 -4.48 -4.79 -0.22
CA ILE A 61 -4.10 -3.39 -0.28
C ILE A 61 -3.22 -3.11 -1.49
N SER A 62 -3.52 -2.01 -2.19
CA SER A 62 -2.70 -1.56 -3.30
C SER A 62 -1.21 -1.44 -2.89
N PRO A 63 -0.27 -1.88 -3.74
CA PRO A 63 1.16 -1.89 -3.42
C PRO A 63 1.78 -0.49 -3.35
N SER A 64 1.03 0.57 -3.63
CA SER A 64 1.54 1.96 -3.72
C SER A 64 2.20 2.47 -2.45
N ALA A 65 1.78 1.98 -1.28
CA ALA A 65 2.36 2.34 0.03
C ALA A 65 3.22 1.23 0.67
N ALA A 66 3.42 0.09 0.00
CA ALA A 66 4.18 -1.06 0.52
C ALA A 66 3.74 -1.56 1.91
N LYS A 67 2.43 -1.67 2.15
CA LYS A 67 1.85 -2.01 3.47
C LYS A 67 1.47 -3.48 3.66
N GLY A 68 1.05 -4.19 2.62
CA GLY A 68 0.39 -5.50 2.74
C GLY A 68 1.14 -6.53 3.59
N ALA A 69 2.40 -6.82 3.26
CA ALA A 69 3.20 -7.78 4.03
C ALA A 69 3.43 -7.36 5.49
N ASN A 70 3.55 -6.04 5.75
CA ASN A 70 3.75 -5.54 7.10
C ASN A 70 2.46 -5.65 7.95
N LEU A 71 1.30 -5.41 7.33
CA LEU A 71 -0.01 -5.65 7.96
C LEU A 71 -0.19 -7.12 8.30
N ALA A 72 0.12 -8.03 7.37
CA ALA A 72 -0.03 -9.47 7.60
C ALA A 72 0.82 -9.95 8.81
N VAL A 73 2.03 -9.42 8.97
CA VAL A 73 2.89 -9.72 10.13
C VAL A 73 2.29 -9.17 11.42
N LEU A 74 1.80 -7.93 11.40
CA LEU A 74 1.15 -7.31 12.56
C LEU A 74 -0.10 -8.07 13.01
N GLU A 75 -0.96 -8.45 12.07
CA GLU A 75 -2.17 -9.24 12.36
C GLU A 75 -1.82 -10.61 12.93
N ALA A 76 -0.81 -11.27 12.37
CA ALA A 76 -0.31 -12.55 12.88
C ALA A 76 0.25 -12.43 14.30
N GLU A 77 0.97 -11.34 14.62
CA GLU A 77 1.46 -11.05 15.97
C GLU A 77 0.30 -10.84 16.95
N ILE A 78 -0.69 -10.03 16.59
CA ILE A 78 -1.88 -9.76 17.41
C ILE A 78 -2.65 -11.07 17.67
N LEU A 79 -2.86 -11.88 16.63
CA LEU A 79 -3.57 -13.16 16.76
C LEU A 79 -2.78 -14.15 17.62
N ALA A 80 -1.46 -14.23 17.43
CA ALA A 80 -0.61 -15.13 18.22
C ALA A 80 -0.66 -14.78 19.71
N GLY A 81 -0.58 -13.50 20.08
CA GLY A 81 -0.73 -13.06 21.46
C GLY A 81 -2.10 -13.45 22.04
N ALA A 82 -3.17 -13.15 21.30
CA ALA A 82 -4.53 -13.48 21.74
C ALA A 82 -4.77 -15.00 21.89
N LEU A 83 -4.17 -15.83 21.03
CA LEU A 83 -4.25 -17.30 21.14
C LEU A 83 -3.45 -17.82 22.33
N ILE A 84 -2.29 -17.23 22.64
CA ILE A 84 -1.51 -17.61 23.83
C ILE A 84 -2.29 -17.30 25.10
N ASP A 85 -2.91 -16.12 25.17
CA ASP A 85 -3.73 -15.70 26.31
C ASP A 85 -4.91 -16.65 26.54
N ASP A 86 -5.65 -16.98 25.47
CA ASP A 86 -6.79 -17.91 25.54
C ASP A 86 -6.36 -19.32 25.96
N ILE A 87 -5.31 -19.88 25.34
CA ILE A 87 -4.92 -21.29 25.55
C ILE A 87 -4.20 -21.51 26.89
N VAL A 88 -3.34 -20.57 27.29
CA VAL A 88 -2.47 -20.74 28.46
C VAL A 88 -3.09 -20.14 29.71
N HIS A 89 -3.84 -19.06 29.56
CA HIS A 89 -4.36 -18.27 30.68
C HIS A 89 -5.89 -18.29 30.80
N ASP A 90 -6.60 -18.98 29.91
CA ASP A 90 -8.08 -19.03 29.85
C ASP A 90 -8.70 -17.62 29.69
N ASP A 91 -7.99 -16.74 28.98
CA ASP A 91 -8.38 -15.35 28.72
C ASP A 91 -8.68 -15.11 27.24
N SER A 92 -9.97 -15.13 26.89
CA SER A 92 -10.43 -14.96 25.51
C SER A 92 -10.58 -13.50 25.07
N GLU A 93 -10.32 -12.51 25.95
CA GLU A 93 -10.58 -11.09 25.66
C GLU A 93 -9.84 -10.63 24.40
N GLY A 94 -8.59 -11.09 24.21
CA GLY A 94 -7.78 -10.79 23.03
C GLY A 94 -8.41 -11.31 21.73
N LEU A 95 -9.02 -12.49 21.74
CA LEU A 95 -9.67 -13.08 20.57
C LEU A 95 -11.00 -12.40 20.25
N ASP A 96 -11.74 -11.97 21.27
CA ASP A 96 -12.99 -11.23 21.12
C ASP A 96 -12.74 -9.83 20.55
N ALA A 97 -11.63 -9.19 20.95
CA ALA A 97 -11.21 -7.89 20.43
C ALA A 97 -10.44 -7.97 19.09
N TYR A 98 -10.09 -9.15 18.59
CA TYR A 98 -9.17 -9.34 17.46
C TYR A 98 -9.56 -8.53 16.22
N SER A 99 -10.83 -8.63 15.78
CA SER A 99 -11.29 -7.94 14.57
C SER A 99 -11.16 -6.42 14.71
N ALA A 100 -11.65 -5.87 15.82
CA ALA A 100 -11.60 -4.42 16.06
C ALA A 100 -10.16 -3.90 16.16
N ARG A 101 -9.26 -4.65 16.80
CA ARG A 101 -7.84 -4.29 16.93
C ARG A 101 -7.16 -4.25 15.56
N CYS A 102 -7.30 -5.28 14.74
CA CYS A 102 -6.65 -5.34 13.43
C CYS A 102 -7.24 -4.31 12.45
N LEU A 103 -8.56 -4.14 12.43
CA LEU A 103 -9.23 -3.20 11.52
C LEU A 103 -8.78 -1.74 11.72
N ALA A 104 -8.41 -1.35 12.94
CA ALA A 104 -7.85 -0.02 13.20
C ALA A 104 -6.54 0.23 12.40
N TYR A 105 -5.68 -0.79 12.28
CA TYR A 105 -4.45 -0.70 11.51
C TYR A 105 -4.70 -0.86 10.00
N ILE A 106 -5.57 -1.80 9.62
CA ILE A 106 -5.93 -2.02 8.21
C ILE A 106 -6.48 -0.72 7.60
N TRP A 107 -7.44 -0.07 8.25
CA TRP A 107 -8.04 1.16 7.70
C TRP A 107 -7.05 2.32 7.64
N ARG A 108 -6.17 2.46 8.62
CA ARG A 108 -5.09 3.46 8.58
C ARG A 108 -4.16 3.24 7.39
N ALA A 109 -3.78 1.99 7.15
CA ALA A 109 -2.93 1.64 6.02
C ALA A 109 -3.67 1.81 4.68
N GLN A 110 -4.95 1.45 4.59
CA GLN A 110 -5.79 1.63 3.39
C GLN A 110 -5.90 3.11 3.03
N GLU A 111 -6.18 4.00 4.00
CA GLU A 111 -6.23 5.44 3.75
C GLU A 111 -4.89 5.96 3.23
N PHE A 112 -3.78 5.56 3.87
CA PHE A 112 -2.46 5.98 3.40
C PHE A 112 -2.12 5.45 2.00
N SER A 113 -2.50 4.21 1.68
CA SER A 113 -2.30 3.63 0.35
C SER A 113 -3.17 4.33 -0.70
N HIS A 114 -4.43 4.62 -0.39
CA HIS A 114 -5.31 5.40 -1.24
C HIS A 114 -4.74 6.81 -1.51
N TRP A 115 -4.25 7.47 -0.47
CA TRP A 115 -3.59 8.76 -0.59
C TRP A 115 -2.33 8.69 -1.49
N MET A 116 -1.51 7.64 -1.32
CA MET A 116 -0.32 7.39 -2.15
C MET A 116 -0.67 7.15 -3.61
N ILE A 117 -1.72 6.39 -3.92
CA ILE A 117 -2.21 6.22 -5.30
C ILE A 117 -2.53 7.59 -5.90
N ARG A 118 -3.29 8.43 -5.21
CA ARG A 118 -3.69 9.76 -5.70
C ARG A 118 -2.55 10.77 -5.76
N LEU A 119 -1.46 10.52 -5.04
CA LEU A 119 -0.22 11.30 -5.10
C LEU A 119 0.65 10.88 -6.29
N LEU A 120 0.83 9.58 -6.50
CA LEU A 120 1.79 9.06 -7.46
C LEU A 120 1.19 8.87 -8.86
N HIS A 121 -0.06 8.42 -8.93
CA HIS A 121 -0.78 8.13 -10.17
C HIS A 121 -1.74 9.28 -10.51
N GLY A 122 -1.48 9.96 -11.62
CA GLY A 122 -2.37 11.01 -12.13
C GLY A 122 -3.58 10.43 -12.86
N PRO A 123 -4.72 11.14 -12.91
CA PRO A 123 -5.87 10.75 -13.72
C PRO A 123 -5.48 10.69 -15.21
N SER A 124 -6.00 9.68 -15.90
CA SER A 124 -5.88 9.53 -17.35
C SER A 124 -6.93 10.39 -18.06
N GLY A 125 -6.48 11.37 -18.83
CA GLY A 125 -7.38 12.23 -19.62
C GLY A 125 -7.00 13.70 -19.57
N SER A 126 -7.70 14.50 -20.38
CA SER A 126 -7.54 15.96 -20.46
C SER A 126 -8.85 16.71 -20.23
N ASP A 127 -9.86 16.04 -19.69
CA ASP A 127 -11.13 16.65 -19.33
C ASP A 127 -11.00 17.50 -18.05
N GLY A 128 -12.06 18.26 -17.73
CA GLY A 128 -12.06 19.16 -16.57
C GLY A 128 -11.79 18.41 -15.25
N THR A 129 -12.33 17.21 -15.10
CA THR A 129 -12.13 16.34 -13.93
C THR A 129 -10.67 15.93 -13.77
N SER A 130 -10.02 15.50 -14.86
CA SER A 130 -8.60 15.12 -14.85
C SER A 130 -7.69 16.31 -14.54
N LEU A 131 -7.99 17.49 -15.10
CA LEU A 131 -7.23 18.72 -14.82
C LEU A 131 -7.34 19.15 -13.35
N PHE A 132 -8.54 19.08 -12.77
CA PHE A 132 -8.78 19.37 -11.36
C PHE A 132 -7.99 18.42 -10.45
N HIS A 133 -8.10 17.11 -10.66
CA HIS A 133 -7.37 16.13 -9.86
C HIS A 133 -5.84 16.23 -10.03
N ASN A 134 -5.35 16.58 -11.22
CA ASN A 134 -3.93 16.88 -11.43
C ASN A 134 -3.46 18.10 -10.64
N SER A 135 -4.29 19.14 -10.55
CA SER A 135 -4.00 20.33 -9.73
C SER A 135 -3.92 19.97 -8.23
N LEU A 136 -4.86 19.16 -7.74
CA LEU A 136 -4.83 18.65 -6.37
C LEU A 136 -3.55 17.81 -6.10
N ARG A 137 -3.19 16.92 -7.02
CA ARG A 137 -1.97 16.11 -6.93
C ARG A 137 -0.71 16.99 -6.84
N ARG A 138 -0.59 18.02 -7.69
CA ARG A 138 0.52 18.98 -7.65
C ARG A 138 0.57 19.77 -6.34
N SER A 139 -0.58 20.18 -5.82
CA SER A 139 -0.68 20.84 -4.52
C SER A 139 -0.15 19.94 -3.39
N ARG A 140 -0.58 18.67 -3.33
CA ARG A 140 -0.07 17.70 -2.35
C ARG A 140 1.45 17.51 -2.43
N LEU A 141 1.99 17.33 -3.64
CA LEU A 141 3.45 17.23 -3.84
C LEU A 141 4.19 18.50 -3.37
N THR A 142 3.59 19.67 -3.57
CA THR A 142 4.16 20.94 -3.11
C THR A 142 4.17 20.99 -1.58
N SER A 143 3.05 20.66 -0.93
CA SER A 143 2.96 20.58 0.53
C SER A 143 3.99 19.61 1.12
N LEU A 144 4.16 18.42 0.54
CA LEU A 144 5.20 17.47 1.00
C LEU A 144 6.62 18.03 0.85
N ARG A 145 6.86 18.87 -0.15
CA ARG A 145 8.18 19.49 -0.35
C ARG A 145 8.44 20.66 0.61
N THR A 146 7.40 21.39 1.00
CA THR A 146 7.56 22.69 1.68
C THR A 146 6.97 22.77 3.09
N SER A 147 6.24 21.76 3.56
CA SER A 147 5.57 21.76 4.87
C SER A 147 6.08 20.62 5.75
N ARG A 148 6.69 20.99 6.89
CA ARG A 148 7.22 20.02 7.86
C ARG A 148 6.14 19.11 8.42
N SER A 149 4.95 19.63 8.73
CA SER A 149 3.85 18.82 9.26
C SER A 149 3.36 17.76 8.26
N HIS A 150 3.35 18.07 6.95
CA HIS A 150 3.02 17.08 5.93
C HIS A 150 4.14 16.04 5.74
N GLN A 151 5.39 16.44 5.91
CA GLN A 151 6.54 15.53 5.87
C GLN A 151 6.52 14.56 7.04
N ASP A 152 6.24 15.05 8.25
CA ASP A 152 6.13 14.22 9.46
C ASP A 152 4.97 13.24 9.34
N TRP A 153 3.78 13.72 8.95
CA TRP A 153 2.63 12.85 8.69
C TRP A 153 2.96 11.77 7.66
N PHE A 154 3.59 12.14 6.53
CA PHE A 154 4.01 11.17 5.53
C PHE A 154 5.00 10.16 6.09
N ALA A 155 6.03 10.61 6.82
CA ALA A 155 7.05 9.76 7.38
C ALA A 155 6.47 8.75 8.36
N GLU A 156 5.63 9.21 9.29
CA GLU A 156 4.93 8.36 10.27
C GLU A 156 4.13 7.25 9.59
N HIS A 157 3.34 7.59 8.56
CA HIS A 157 2.53 6.61 7.84
C HIS A 157 3.36 5.75 6.89
N TYR A 158 4.50 6.24 6.38
CA TYR A 158 5.36 5.48 5.48
C TYR A 158 6.18 4.44 6.25
N VAL A 159 6.73 4.77 7.43
CA VAL A 159 7.50 3.81 8.25
C VAL A 159 6.65 2.93 9.15
N GLY A 160 5.47 3.40 9.57
CA GLY A 160 4.57 2.67 10.46
C GLY A 160 3.54 1.79 9.74
N VAL A 161 2.89 0.92 10.50
CA VAL A 161 1.65 0.22 10.13
C VAL A 161 0.62 0.61 11.15
#